data_AF-A0A085NBZ3-F1
#
_entry.id   AF-A0A085NBZ3-F1
#
_cell.length_a   1.000
_cell.length_b   1.000
_cell.length_c   1.000
_cell.angle_alpha   90.00
_cell.angle_beta   90.00
_cell.angle_gamma   90.00
#
_symmetry.space_group_name_H-M   'P 1'
#
loop_
_entity.id
_entity.type
_entity.pdbx_description
1 polymer ?
#
loop_
_entity_poly.entity_id
_entity_poly.type
_entity_poly.pdbx_seq_one_letter_code
_entity_poly.pdbx_strand_id
1 'polypeptide(L)'
;MCVSQKYDNAGQSSEYYLLHVSDDRFRIQPCDASGKPSVSACLLVDRVTTEIRIAGPYLIVISESELVGTIYEQKVFRITRTDLFQFSRSTAHLSELQVQDNLVFLEMVKTVLAFESFYYSPTYDLTHTLQRLNNTSPEFLLMSLHERADNRFLWNAHLLNDVFLAAETEEPKQPFPITYTDFALPVMLGYMSIREVDIADRKLKLALISRRSCQRAGVRFQTRGIDEEGNAANFIETEQIVEVDGFLFSFVQTRGSVPLFWTQKPNLCWQPWPKVLDANHLQGIRYHLFSQFYTYGHQVIVSLLNKVGREKSIGDKFESILKEAGLADIKYFAIDFHEECKSMNWKRIGHVLDRLLPDIKRLSFFAIRKGDKFELSNQIGLFRTNCMDCLDRTNVVQSLIGLRALEVQLQVIYSHRGGICYCGRSIHPIEVLVEPVK
;
A
#
# COMPACT_ATOMS: atom_id res chain seq x y z
N MET A 1 7.26 13.06 -28.30
CA MET A 1 6.23 12.01 -28.09
C MET A 1 4.91 12.68 -27.80
N CYS A 2 3.79 12.27 -28.41
CA CYS A 2 2.47 12.86 -28.12
C CYS A 2 1.78 12.08 -26.98
N VAL A 3 1.37 12.74 -25.91
CA VAL A 3 0.89 12.12 -24.67
C VAL A 3 -0.37 12.81 -24.17
N SER A 4 -1.27 12.09 -23.50
CA SER A 4 -2.53 12.64 -23.00
C SER A 4 -2.58 12.73 -21.49
N GLN A 5 -3.28 13.74 -20.95
CA GLN A 5 -3.22 14.05 -19.52
C GLN A 5 -4.59 14.23 -18.84
N LYS A 6 -5.56 14.87 -19.50
CA LYS A 6 -6.91 15.01 -18.92
C LYS A 6 -7.80 13.86 -19.31
N TYR A 7 -8.12 13.02 -18.35
CA TYR A 7 -9.21 12.04 -18.46
C TYR A 7 -10.50 12.72 -17.99
N ASP A 8 -11.50 12.78 -18.84
CA ASP A 8 -12.85 13.14 -18.40
C ASP A 8 -13.42 12.04 -17.46
N ASN A 9 -14.58 12.30 -16.84
CA ASN A 9 -15.28 11.30 -16.02
C ASN A 9 -15.63 10.02 -16.83
N ALA A 10 -15.57 10.06 -18.17
CA ALA A 10 -15.74 8.92 -19.07
C ALA A 10 -14.42 8.17 -19.36
N GLY A 11 -13.26 8.69 -18.98
CA GLY A 11 -11.94 8.09 -19.19
C GLY A 11 -11.34 8.35 -20.57
N GLN A 12 -11.87 9.33 -21.31
CA GLN A 12 -11.34 9.78 -22.60
C GLN A 12 -10.38 10.96 -22.40
N SER A 13 -9.27 10.94 -23.16
CA SER A 13 -8.28 12.01 -23.14
C SER A 13 -8.76 13.25 -23.90
N SER A 14 -8.90 14.40 -23.22
CA SER A 14 -9.37 15.64 -23.85
C SER A 14 -8.24 16.55 -24.36
N GLU A 15 -6.99 16.33 -23.95
CA GLU A 15 -5.85 17.19 -24.26
C GLU A 15 -4.58 16.36 -24.53
N TYR A 16 -3.79 16.78 -25.53
CA TYR A 16 -2.56 16.12 -25.97
C TYR A 16 -1.35 17.06 -25.88
N TYR A 17 -0.20 16.49 -25.53
CA TYR A 17 1.06 17.21 -25.33
C TYR A 17 2.22 16.53 -26.03
N LEU A 18 3.06 17.29 -26.71
CA LEU A 18 4.36 16.91 -27.21
C LEU A 18 5.42 17.00 -26.10
N LEU A 19 5.94 15.84 -25.73
CA LEU A 19 7.19 15.70 -25.00
C LEU A 19 8.37 15.85 -25.97
N HIS A 20 9.09 16.96 -25.84
CA HIS A 20 10.40 17.19 -26.44
C HIS A 20 11.47 16.67 -25.50
N VAL A 21 12.14 15.61 -25.93
CA VAL A 21 13.27 15.02 -25.22
C VAL A 21 14.56 15.55 -25.85
N SER A 22 15.35 16.29 -25.08
CA SER A 22 16.71 16.73 -25.43
C SER A 22 17.72 16.03 -24.53
N ASP A 23 19.02 16.07 -24.88
CA ASP A 23 20.05 15.20 -24.30
C ASP A 23 20.10 15.16 -22.76
N ASP A 24 19.66 16.23 -22.06
CA ASP A 24 19.62 16.29 -20.58
C ASP A 24 18.29 16.78 -19.97
N ARG A 25 17.28 17.13 -20.78
CA ARG A 25 16.03 17.76 -20.32
C ARG A 25 14.83 17.37 -21.18
N PHE A 26 13.67 17.24 -20.55
CA PHE A 26 12.39 17.17 -21.26
C PHE A 26 11.66 18.52 -21.22
N ARG A 27 10.89 18.83 -22.27
CA ARG A 27 9.97 19.97 -22.33
C ARG A 27 8.62 19.51 -22.81
N ILE A 28 7.55 20.12 -22.30
CA ILE A 28 6.17 19.78 -22.64
C ILE A 28 5.58 20.93 -23.46
N GLN A 29 4.93 20.61 -24.58
CA GLN A 29 4.22 21.58 -25.43
C GLN A 29 2.83 21.05 -25.81
N PRO A 30 1.78 21.86 -25.91
CA PRO A 30 0.47 21.39 -26.41
C PRO A 30 0.53 20.88 -27.86
N CYS A 31 -0.31 19.90 -28.21
CA CYS A 31 -0.39 19.34 -29.57
C CYS A 31 -1.84 19.04 -29.98
N ASP A 32 -2.16 19.23 -31.27
CA ASP A 32 -3.48 18.88 -31.83
C ASP A 32 -3.59 17.38 -32.10
N ALA A 33 -4.78 16.81 -31.85
CA ALA A 33 -5.10 15.38 -31.94
C ALA A 33 -4.92 14.72 -33.33
N SER A 34 -4.36 15.43 -34.32
CA SER A 34 -4.12 14.94 -35.68
C SER A 34 -2.92 13.99 -35.74
N GLY A 35 -3.11 12.79 -35.20
CA GLY A 35 -2.09 11.73 -35.18
C GLY A 35 -2.17 10.89 -33.92
N LYS A 36 -3.24 10.10 -33.78
CA LYS A 36 -3.49 8.99 -32.82
C LYS A 36 -2.64 8.95 -31.53
N PRO A 37 -3.26 9.01 -30.33
CA PRO A 37 -2.52 8.71 -29.10
C PRO A 37 -2.25 7.20 -28.98
N SER A 38 -1.05 6.84 -28.52
CA SER A 38 -0.66 5.47 -28.18
C SER A 38 -0.36 5.28 -26.69
N VAL A 39 -0.68 6.28 -25.84
CA VAL A 39 -0.24 6.29 -24.43
C VAL A 39 -1.38 6.76 -23.53
N SER A 40 -1.83 5.87 -22.63
CA SER A 40 -2.97 6.09 -21.73
C SER A 40 -2.60 6.61 -20.33
N ALA A 41 -1.33 6.90 -20.05
CA ALA A 41 -0.88 7.81 -18.99
C ALA A 41 0.64 8.01 -19.10
N CYS A 42 1.15 9.23 -19.00
CA CYS A 42 2.58 9.42 -18.78
C CYS A 42 2.89 9.35 -17.30
N LEU A 43 3.64 8.34 -16.87
CA LEU A 43 4.65 8.64 -15.87
C LEU A 43 5.73 9.43 -16.60
N LEU A 44 6.01 10.62 -16.09
CA LEU A 44 7.24 11.30 -16.44
C LEU A 44 8.27 10.89 -15.39
N VAL A 45 9.13 9.97 -15.79
CA VAL A 45 10.34 9.61 -15.05
C VAL A 45 11.48 10.30 -15.74
N ASP A 46 12.04 11.32 -15.12
CA ASP A 46 13.17 12.05 -15.70
C ASP A 46 14.49 11.33 -15.41
N ARG A 47 14.67 10.63 -14.27
CA ARG A 47 15.86 9.76 -14.12
C ARG A 47 15.63 8.54 -13.24
N VAL A 48 16.17 7.40 -13.68
CA VAL A 48 16.66 6.36 -12.76
C VAL A 48 18.04 6.80 -12.30
N THR A 49 18.11 7.71 -11.31
CA THR A 49 19.37 8.06 -10.65
C THR A 49 19.60 7.15 -9.47
N THR A 50 20.21 5.98 -9.70
CA THR A 50 21.07 5.41 -8.67
C THR A 50 22.52 5.73 -9.04
N GLU A 51 23.43 5.65 -8.08
CA GLU A 51 24.90 5.79 -8.26
C GLU A 51 25.52 4.75 -9.23
N ILE A 52 24.69 4.13 -10.07
CA ILE A 52 24.98 3.08 -11.03
C ILE A 52 24.73 3.66 -12.41
N ARG A 53 25.82 3.84 -13.17
CA ARG A 53 25.84 4.51 -14.48
C ARG A 53 25.13 3.67 -15.55
N ILE A 54 23.81 3.78 -15.59
CA ILE A 54 23.02 3.56 -16.81
C ILE A 54 23.51 4.58 -17.86
N ALA A 55 23.46 4.20 -19.15
CA ALA A 55 23.95 4.93 -20.32
C ALA A 55 23.36 6.34 -20.57
N GLY A 56 22.56 6.86 -19.63
CA GLY A 56 21.79 8.10 -19.74
C GLY A 56 20.38 7.94 -19.15
N PRO A 57 19.59 9.02 -19.14
CA PRO A 57 18.23 8.99 -18.62
C PRO A 57 17.28 8.18 -19.52
N TYR A 58 16.27 7.58 -18.90
CA TYR A 58 15.18 6.85 -19.54
C TYR A 58 13.84 7.38 -19.04
N LEU A 59 12.92 7.61 -19.97
CA LEU A 59 11.54 7.94 -19.70
C LEU A 59 10.72 6.64 -19.60
N ILE A 60 10.10 6.39 -18.45
CA ILE A 60 9.20 5.25 -18.23
C ILE A 60 7.76 5.72 -18.37
N VAL A 61 7.05 5.19 -19.36
CA VAL A 61 5.68 5.61 -19.70
C VAL A 61 4.70 4.46 -19.44
N ILE A 62 3.51 4.75 -18.90
CA ILE A 62 2.41 3.78 -18.83
C ILE A 62 1.71 3.75 -20.18
N SER A 63 1.99 2.73 -20.97
CA SER A 63 1.38 2.59 -22.30
C SER A 63 -0.04 2.04 -22.21
N GLU A 64 -0.27 1.07 -21.34
CA GLU A 64 -1.56 0.39 -21.18
C GLU A 64 -1.92 0.20 -19.70
N SER A 65 -3.20 0.39 -19.40
CA SER A 65 -3.77 0.18 -18.07
C SER A 65 -5.18 -0.38 -18.14
N GLU A 66 -5.58 -1.12 -17.11
CA GLU A 66 -6.89 -1.74 -16.97
C GLU A 66 -7.67 -1.08 -15.82
N LEU A 67 -8.95 -0.79 -16.05
CA LEU A 67 -9.82 -0.27 -14.99
C LEU A 67 -10.15 -1.37 -13.98
N VAL A 68 -9.71 -1.19 -12.73
CA VAL A 68 -10.03 -2.12 -11.62
C VAL A 68 -11.44 -1.85 -11.08
N GLY A 69 -11.85 -0.58 -11.09
CA GLY A 69 -13.16 -0.13 -10.65
C GLY A 69 -13.12 1.30 -10.17
N THR A 70 -14.10 1.66 -9.34
CA THR A 70 -14.23 3.02 -8.78
C THR A 70 -14.31 3.01 -7.27
N ILE A 71 -13.66 3.97 -6.61
CA ILE A 71 -13.82 4.27 -5.18
C ILE A 71 -14.34 5.71 -5.13
N TYR A 72 -15.48 5.97 -4.46
CA TYR A 72 -16.09 7.32 -4.48
C TYR A 72 -16.27 7.90 -5.89
N GLU A 73 -16.69 7.06 -6.85
CA GLU A 73 -16.83 7.46 -8.27
C GLU A 73 -15.50 7.82 -8.96
N GLN A 74 -14.37 7.78 -8.25
CA GLN A 74 -13.03 8.00 -8.78
C GLN A 74 -12.47 6.70 -9.31
N LYS A 75 -11.97 6.72 -10.55
CA LYS A 75 -11.47 5.54 -11.25
C LYS A 75 -10.09 5.15 -10.77
N VAL A 76 -9.88 3.84 -10.65
CA VAL A 76 -8.59 3.27 -10.26
C VAL A 76 -8.14 2.27 -11.31
N PHE A 77 -6.89 2.40 -11.73
CA PHE A 77 -6.31 1.66 -12.82
C PHE A 77 -5.16 0.78 -12.34
N ARG A 78 -5.04 -0.40 -12.94
CA ARG A 78 -3.91 -1.31 -12.82
C ARG A 78 -3.02 -1.13 -14.04
N ILE A 79 -1.72 -1.00 -13.84
CA ILE A 79 -0.75 -0.90 -14.94
C ILE A 79 -0.56 -2.29 -15.52
N THR A 80 -0.77 -2.44 -16.84
CA THR A 80 -0.56 -3.72 -17.55
C THR A 80 0.69 -3.69 -18.40
N ARG A 81 1.06 -2.51 -18.93
CA ARG A 81 2.25 -2.36 -19.75
C ARG A 81 2.93 -1.01 -19.55
N THR A 82 4.26 -1.06 -19.56
CA THR A 82 5.11 0.12 -19.53
C THR A 82 6.11 0.07 -20.69
N ASP A 83 6.39 1.24 -21.28
CA ASP A 83 7.38 1.39 -22.33
C ASP A 83 8.52 2.30 -21.82
N LEU A 84 9.77 1.97 -22.16
CA LEU A 84 10.96 2.73 -21.78
C LEU A 84 11.57 3.42 -23.00
N PHE A 85 11.82 4.73 -22.90
CA PHE A 85 12.42 5.54 -23.97
C PHE A 85 13.73 6.16 -23.49
N GLN A 86 14.82 5.88 -24.19
CA GLN A 86 16.12 6.49 -23.90
C GLN A 86 16.15 7.95 -24.38
N PHE A 87 16.75 8.84 -23.58
CA PHE A 87 16.93 10.26 -23.96
C PHE A 87 18.02 10.45 -25.02
N SER A 88 19.18 9.79 -24.84
CA SER A 88 20.29 9.85 -25.79
C SER A 88 20.00 9.01 -27.04
N ARG A 89 20.26 9.59 -28.22
CA ARG A 89 20.16 8.90 -29.51
C ARG A 89 21.40 8.05 -29.85
N SER A 90 22.49 8.17 -29.09
CA SER A 90 23.75 7.50 -29.42
C SER A 90 24.47 6.96 -28.18
N THR A 91 24.74 5.66 -28.20
CA THR A 91 25.58 4.94 -27.23
C THR A 91 27.06 4.90 -27.63
N ALA A 92 27.45 5.59 -28.70
CA ALA A 92 28.80 5.49 -29.28
C ALA A 92 29.94 5.98 -28.36
N HIS A 93 29.62 6.73 -27.30
CA HIS A 93 30.57 7.23 -26.32
C HIS A 93 30.81 6.25 -25.15
N LEU A 94 30.08 5.13 -25.10
CA LEU A 94 30.15 4.15 -24.03
C LEU A 94 31.16 3.05 -24.36
N SER A 95 31.85 2.54 -23.33
CA SER A 95 32.66 1.33 -23.47
C SER A 95 31.79 0.08 -23.61
N GLU A 96 32.35 -1.00 -24.14
CA GLU A 96 31.65 -2.30 -24.24
C GLU A 96 31.10 -2.78 -22.90
N LEU A 97 31.87 -2.60 -21.80
CA LEU A 97 31.43 -2.94 -20.46
C LEU A 97 30.23 -2.10 -20.01
N GLN A 98 30.23 -0.79 -20.28
CA GLN A 98 29.11 0.09 -19.95
C GLN A 98 27.84 -0.25 -20.73
N VAL A 99 28.00 -0.67 -21.99
CA VAL A 99 26.87 -1.16 -22.81
C VAL A 99 26.29 -2.43 -22.19
N GLN A 100 27.15 -3.37 -21.79
CA GLN A 100 26.72 -4.63 -21.16
C GLN A 100 26.01 -4.38 -19.82
N ASP A 101 26.60 -3.56 -18.95
CA ASP A 101 26.00 -3.19 -17.66
C ASP A 101 24.63 -2.53 -17.86
N ASN A 102 24.53 -1.59 -18.81
CA ASN A 102 23.27 -0.92 -19.14
C ASN A 102 22.19 -1.90 -19.58
N LEU A 103 22.52 -2.90 -20.42
CA LEU A 103 21.57 -3.94 -20.82
C LEU A 103 21.08 -4.75 -19.62
N VAL A 104 21.96 -5.14 -18.70
CA VAL A 104 21.59 -5.88 -17.49
C VAL A 104 20.65 -5.06 -16.61
N PHE A 105 20.96 -3.78 -16.38
CA PHE A 105 20.10 -2.90 -15.57
C PHE A 105 18.74 -2.68 -16.22
N LEU A 106 18.67 -2.48 -17.53
CA LEU A 106 17.41 -2.34 -18.24
C LEU A 106 16.53 -3.59 -18.10
N GLU A 107 17.11 -4.78 -18.20
CA GLU A 107 16.37 -6.02 -18.00
C GLU A 107 15.87 -6.17 -16.55
N MET A 108 16.67 -5.75 -15.56
CA MET A 108 16.22 -5.70 -14.16
C MET A 108 15.03 -4.74 -13.97
N VAL A 109 15.10 -3.55 -14.55
CA VAL A 109 14.02 -2.55 -14.47
C VAL A 109 12.75 -3.07 -15.16
N LYS A 110 12.86 -3.60 -16.38
CA LYS A 110 11.73 -4.23 -17.10
C LYS A 110 11.10 -5.36 -16.29
N THR A 111 11.92 -6.19 -15.63
CA THR A 111 11.43 -7.29 -14.79
C THR A 111 10.57 -6.76 -13.64
N VAL A 112 11.00 -5.68 -12.99
CA VAL A 112 10.21 -5.05 -11.90
C VAL A 112 8.94 -4.42 -12.45
N LEU A 113 9.03 -3.66 -13.54
CA LEU A 113 7.87 -2.98 -14.16
C LEU A 113 6.83 -3.94 -14.75
N ALA A 114 7.23 -5.18 -15.06
CA ALA A 114 6.34 -6.23 -15.53
C ALA A 114 5.49 -6.86 -14.40
N PHE A 115 5.68 -6.47 -13.14
CA PHE A 115 4.82 -6.95 -12.05
C PHE A 115 3.40 -6.39 -12.20
N GLU A 116 2.39 -7.26 -12.20
CA GLU A 116 0.96 -6.89 -12.19
C GLU A 116 0.49 -6.40 -10.81
N SER A 117 1.26 -5.53 -10.17
CA SER A 117 1.04 -5.09 -8.79
C SER A 117 1.13 -3.57 -8.65
N PHE A 118 1.13 -2.83 -9.76
CA PHE A 118 1.14 -1.38 -9.75
C PHE A 118 -0.24 -0.81 -10.07
N TYR A 119 -0.65 0.15 -9.25
CA TYR A 119 -1.94 0.81 -9.36
C TYR A 119 -1.77 2.32 -9.25
N TYR A 120 -2.61 3.05 -9.98
CA TYR A 120 -2.68 4.51 -9.90
C TYR A 120 -4.13 4.98 -10.06
N SER A 121 -4.39 6.21 -9.63
CA SER A 121 -5.61 6.91 -9.96
C SER A 121 -5.28 8.36 -10.29
N PRO A 122 -5.85 8.94 -11.35
CA PRO A 122 -5.61 10.34 -11.72
C PRO A 122 -6.32 11.34 -10.79
N THR A 123 -7.25 10.86 -9.95
CA THR A 123 -8.06 11.74 -9.08
C THR A 123 -8.03 11.31 -7.61
N TYR A 124 -7.83 10.02 -7.34
CA TYR A 124 -7.81 9.46 -5.99
C TYR A 124 -6.37 9.22 -5.53
N ASP A 125 -6.07 9.60 -4.28
CA ASP A 125 -4.76 9.29 -3.73
C ASP A 125 -4.74 7.90 -3.09
N LEU A 126 -4.16 6.95 -3.82
CA LEU A 126 -3.96 5.55 -3.39
C LEU A 126 -2.81 5.38 -2.39
N THR A 127 -2.17 6.44 -1.90
CA THR A 127 -1.12 6.36 -0.87
C THR A 127 -1.67 6.59 0.54
N HIS A 128 -2.80 7.29 0.69
CA HIS A 128 -3.49 7.50 1.97
C HIS A 128 -4.74 6.66 2.19
N THR A 129 -5.00 6.26 3.43
CA THR A 129 -6.27 5.63 3.81
C THR A 129 -7.41 6.62 3.67
N LEU A 130 -8.62 6.10 3.56
CA LEU A 130 -9.80 6.94 3.48
C LEU A 130 -9.93 7.87 4.69
N GLN A 131 -9.71 7.35 5.91
CA GLN A 131 -9.75 8.17 7.12
C GLN A 131 -8.72 9.30 7.08
N ARG A 132 -7.50 9.01 6.61
CA ARG A 132 -6.44 10.04 6.52
C ARG A 132 -6.83 11.13 5.54
N LEU A 133 -7.34 10.76 4.36
CA LEU A 133 -7.83 11.74 3.38
C LEU A 133 -8.99 12.58 3.94
N ASN A 134 -9.94 11.97 4.66
CA ASN A 134 -11.05 12.69 5.25
C ASN A 134 -10.61 13.68 6.34
N ASN A 135 -9.58 13.33 7.11
CA ASN A 135 -9.10 14.14 8.24
C ASN A 135 -8.07 15.21 7.82
N THR A 136 -7.72 15.28 6.53
CA THR A 136 -6.82 16.31 6.01
C THR A 136 -7.56 17.64 5.80
N SER A 137 -6.82 18.75 5.86
CA SER A 137 -7.42 20.07 5.69
C SER A 137 -7.83 20.31 4.23
N PRO A 138 -8.79 21.21 3.95
CA PRO A 138 -9.17 21.56 2.58
C PRO A 138 -7.98 22.04 1.74
N GLU A 139 -7.03 22.75 2.35
CA GLU A 139 -5.81 23.22 1.68
C GLU A 139 -4.95 22.05 1.19
N PHE A 140 -4.85 20.97 1.98
CA PHE A 140 -4.14 19.76 1.59
C PHE A 140 -4.79 19.06 0.40
N LEU A 141 -6.11 19.14 0.27
CA LEU A 141 -6.85 18.57 -0.87
C LEU A 141 -6.70 19.40 -2.15
N LEU A 142 -6.32 20.68 -2.05
CA LEU A 142 -6.00 21.55 -3.18
C LEU A 142 -4.59 21.31 -3.72
N MET A 143 -3.70 20.73 -2.91
CA MET A 143 -2.38 20.30 -3.37
C MET A 143 -2.51 19.20 -4.41
N SER A 144 -1.55 19.16 -5.31
CA SER A 144 -1.50 18.14 -6.35
C SER A 144 -1.27 16.74 -5.76
N LEU A 145 -1.66 15.69 -6.50
CA LEU A 145 -1.60 14.30 -6.02
C LEU A 145 -0.20 13.89 -5.54
N HIS A 146 0.84 14.35 -6.23
CA HIS A 146 2.22 14.00 -5.88
C HIS A 146 2.74 14.70 -4.61
N GLU A 147 2.39 15.96 -4.36
CA GLU A 147 2.83 16.69 -3.15
C GLU A 147 2.18 16.14 -1.88
N ARG A 148 0.94 15.66 -2.01
CA ARG A 148 0.17 15.14 -0.89
C ARG A 148 0.42 13.66 -0.61
N ALA A 149 1.09 12.94 -1.52
CA ALA A 149 1.28 11.50 -1.43
C ALA A 149 2.07 11.08 -0.17
N ASP A 150 1.67 9.97 0.45
CA ASP A 150 2.43 9.34 1.53
C ASP A 150 3.70 8.69 0.95
N ASN A 151 4.85 9.28 1.25
CA ASN A 151 6.17 8.80 0.83
C ASN A 151 6.43 7.33 1.18
N ARG A 152 5.75 6.77 2.19
CA ARG A 152 5.88 5.35 2.51
C ARG A 152 5.33 4.48 1.40
N PHE A 153 4.24 4.90 0.74
CA PHE A 153 3.51 4.11 -0.25
C PHE A 153 3.65 4.64 -1.69
N LEU A 154 4.41 5.72 -1.89
CA LEU A 154 4.75 6.28 -3.19
C LEU A 154 5.93 5.51 -3.82
N TRP A 155 5.64 4.52 -4.66
CA TRP A 155 6.68 3.65 -5.24
C TRP A 155 7.62 4.40 -6.18
N ASN A 156 7.08 5.29 -6.99
CA ASN A 156 7.83 6.09 -7.96
C ASN A 156 8.35 7.40 -7.36
N ALA A 157 8.44 7.56 -6.03
CA ALA A 157 8.92 8.78 -5.39
C ALA A 157 10.29 9.21 -5.95
N HIS A 158 11.23 8.26 -6.01
CA HIS A 158 12.56 8.50 -6.56
C HIS A 158 12.53 8.92 -8.03
N LEU A 159 11.62 8.35 -8.81
CA LEU A 159 11.48 8.62 -10.24
C LEU A 159 10.87 10.01 -10.51
N LEU A 160 10.12 10.53 -9.54
CA LEU A 160 9.50 11.85 -9.59
C LEU A 160 10.41 12.96 -9.06
N ASN A 161 11.48 12.65 -8.30
CA ASN A 161 12.40 13.63 -7.68
C ASN A 161 12.89 14.72 -8.65
N ASP A 162 13.24 14.36 -9.87
CA ASP A 162 13.72 15.33 -10.87
C ASP A 162 12.59 16.22 -11.40
N VAL A 163 11.35 15.73 -11.43
CA VAL A 163 10.15 16.54 -11.73
C VAL A 163 9.94 17.58 -10.63
N PHE A 164 10.19 17.22 -9.35
CA PHE A 164 10.15 18.17 -8.23
C PHE A 164 11.21 19.27 -8.40
N LEU A 165 12.46 18.88 -8.71
CA LEU A 165 13.54 19.84 -8.92
C LEU A 165 13.28 20.78 -10.10
N ALA A 166 12.70 20.26 -11.18
CA ALA A 166 12.33 21.07 -12.35
C ALA A 166 11.19 22.05 -12.02
N ALA A 167 10.18 21.62 -11.25
CA ALA A 167 9.08 22.48 -10.81
C ALA A 167 9.53 23.61 -9.87
N GLU A 168 10.53 23.38 -9.03
CA GLU A 168 11.07 24.40 -8.10
C GLU A 168 12.01 25.42 -8.77
N THR A 169 12.71 25.02 -9.84
CA THR A 169 13.77 25.83 -10.45
C THR A 169 13.32 26.65 -11.66
N GLU A 170 12.27 26.23 -12.37
CA GLU A 170 11.72 27.02 -13.48
C GLU A 170 10.74 28.07 -12.95
N GLU A 171 11.17 29.35 -12.91
CA GLU A 171 10.23 30.47 -12.76
C GLU A 171 9.11 30.32 -13.81
N PRO A 172 7.83 30.53 -13.46
CA PRO A 172 6.71 30.42 -14.39
C PRO A 172 6.81 31.49 -15.48
N LYS A 173 7.62 31.22 -16.51
CA LYS A 173 7.81 32.08 -17.68
C LYS A 173 6.69 31.80 -18.69
N GLN A 174 5.54 32.44 -18.46
CA GLN A 174 4.42 32.66 -19.41
C GLN A 174 3.62 31.39 -19.85
N PRO A 175 2.50 31.57 -20.58
CA PRO A 175 1.12 31.71 -20.12
C PRO A 175 0.34 30.39 -20.24
N PHE A 176 0.90 29.27 -19.76
CA PHE A 176 0.27 27.96 -19.92
C PHE A 176 -0.38 27.47 -18.61
N PRO A 177 -1.59 26.89 -18.66
CA PRO A 177 -2.35 26.49 -17.48
C PRO A 177 -1.89 25.18 -16.81
N ILE A 178 -0.77 24.59 -17.23
CA ILE A 178 -0.34 23.24 -16.83
C ILE A 178 1.07 23.29 -16.27
N THR A 179 1.25 22.63 -15.14
CA THR A 179 2.51 22.56 -14.41
C THR A 179 3.08 21.13 -14.51
N TYR A 180 4.39 20.97 -14.32
CA TYR A 180 5.04 19.65 -14.25
C TYR A 180 4.38 18.70 -13.23
N THR A 181 3.78 19.27 -12.19
CA THR A 181 3.02 18.59 -11.14
C THR A 181 1.82 17.80 -11.67
N ASP A 182 1.22 18.23 -12.78
CA ASP A 182 0.07 17.54 -13.38
C ASP A 182 0.49 16.21 -14.04
N PHE A 183 1.79 16.02 -14.33
CA PHE A 183 2.36 14.79 -14.89
C PHE A 183 2.94 13.87 -13.82
N ALA A 184 3.01 14.33 -12.57
CA ALA A 184 3.50 13.55 -11.44
C ALA A 184 2.36 12.69 -10.90
N LEU A 185 2.20 11.49 -11.43
CA LEU A 185 1.19 10.52 -10.99
C LEU A 185 1.75 9.60 -9.90
N PRO A 186 1.18 9.59 -8.69
CA PRO A 186 1.53 8.62 -7.66
C PRO A 186 1.21 7.19 -8.08
N VAL A 187 2.20 6.30 -8.00
CA VAL A 187 2.04 4.87 -8.22
C VAL A 187 2.19 4.12 -6.91
N MET A 188 1.20 3.29 -6.60
CA MET A 188 1.19 2.39 -5.46
C MET A 188 1.59 0.98 -5.90
N LEU A 189 2.52 0.36 -5.16
CA LEU A 189 2.87 -1.05 -5.31
C LEU A 189 2.11 -1.88 -4.27
N GLY A 190 1.41 -2.91 -4.71
CA GLY A 190 0.70 -3.83 -3.83
C GLY A 190 -0.42 -4.59 -4.52
N TYR A 191 -1.60 -4.60 -3.91
CA TYR A 191 -2.77 -5.30 -4.44
C TYR A 191 -4.01 -4.44 -4.28
N MET A 192 -4.88 -4.49 -5.28
CA MET A 192 -6.18 -3.87 -5.20
C MET A 192 -7.22 -4.67 -5.96
N SER A 193 -8.38 -4.86 -5.33
CA SER A 193 -9.54 -5.49 -5.93
C SER A 193 -10.80 -4.83 -5.43
N ILE A 194 -11.71 -4.52 -6.34
CA ILE A 194 -13.04 -3.99 -6.03
C ILE A 194 -14.06 -5.00 -6.55
N ARG A 195 -14.98 -5.44 -5.68
CA ARG A 195 -16.07 -6.32 -6.06
C ARG A 195 -17.39 -5.82 -5.52
N GLU A 196 -18.44 -5.99 -6.31
CA GLU A 196 -19.82 -5.75 -5.92
C GLU A 196 -20.47 -7.10 -5.61
N VAL A 197 -21.20 -7.17 -4.50
CA VAL A 197 -21.83 -8.38 -3.96
C VAL A 197 -23.23 -8.02 -3.48
N ASP A 198 -24.21 -8.84 -3.83
CA ASP A 198 -25.57 -8.70 -3.33
C ASP A 198 -25.73 -9.45 -1.99
N ILE A 199 -26.10 -8.75 -0.93
CA ILE A 199 -26.35 -9.32 0.41
C ILE A 199 -27.72 -8.86 0.91
N ALA A 200 -28.65 -9.80 1.12
CA ALA A 200 -29.97 -9.53 1.69
C ALA A 200 -30.69 -8.34 1.02
N ASP A 201 -30.80 -8.38 -0.32
CA ASP A 201 -31.39 -7.36 -1.19
C ASP A 201 -30.66 -6.01 -1.24
N ARG A 202 -29.38 -5.98 -0.84
CA ARG A 202 -28.53 -4.77 -0.88
C ARG A 202 -27.29 -5.00 -1.71
N LYS A 203 -26.92 -3.97 -2.47
CA LYS A 203 -25.63 -3.93 -3.17
C LYS A 203 -24.56 -3.46 -2.21
N LEU A 204 -23.64 -4.36 -1.88
CA LEU A 204 -22.44 -4.07 -1.12
C LEU A 204 -21.26 -4.02 -2.09
N LYS A 205 -20.49 -2.94 -2.03
CA LYS A 205 -19.24 -2.83 -2.76
C LYS A 205 -18.07 -2.91 -1.79
N LEU A 206 -17.25 -3.94 -1.98
CA LEU A 206 -16.07 -4.23 -1.17
C LEU A 206 -14.82 -3.91 -1.99
N ALA A 207 -14.03 -2.95 -1.53
CA ALA A 207 -12.70 -2.70 -2.05
C ALA A 207 -11.65 -3.12 -1.02
N LEU A 208 -10.71 -3.96 -1.45
CA LEU A 208 -9.55 -4.37 -0.64
C LEU A 208 -8.29 -3.77 -1.26
N ILE A 209 -7.57 -2.97 -0.48
CA ILE A 209 -6.34 -2.30 -0.91
C ILE A 209 -5.22 -2.73 0.03
N SER A 210 -4.14 -3.28 -0.49
CA SER A 210 -2.90 -3.57 0.25
C SER A 210 -1.75 -2.78 -0.34
N ARG A 211 -1.21 -1.82 0.41
CA ARG A 211 -0.15 -0.90 0.00
C ARG A 211 1.16 -1.35 0.61
N ARG A 212 2.19 -1.59 -0.21
CA ARG A 212 3.51 -1.99 0.27
C ARG A 212 4.39 -0.76 0.48
N SER A 213 5.02 -0.70 1.65
CA SER A 213 5.95 0.39 1.94
C SER A 213 7.25 0.26 1.13
N CYS A 214 7.75 1.41 0.69
CA CYS A 214 9.03 1.57 0.01
C CYS A 214 10.19 1.70 1.01
N GLN A 215 9.89 2.04 2.26
CA GLN A 215 10.90 2.10 3.33
C GLN A 215 11.38 0.71 3.69
N ARG A 216 12.70 0.55 3.80
CA ARG A 216 13.36 -0.71 4.13
C ARG A 216 12.82 -1.89 3.29
N ALA A 217 12.57 -1.63 2.01
CA ALA A 217 12.17 -2.66 1.06
C ALA A 217 13.35 -3.61 0.78
N GLY A 218 13.05 -4.89 0.56
CA GLY A 218 14.06 -5.84 0.11
C GLY A 218 13.61 -7.28 0.18
N VAL A 219 14.52 -8.19 -0.18
CA VAL A 219 14.21 -9.61 -0.31
C VAL A 219 14.16 -10.32 1.04
N ARG A 220 13.35 -11.38 1.10
CA ARG A 220 13.02 -12.16 2.32
C ARG A 220 14.21 -12.50 3.22
N PHE A 221 15.38 -12.79 2.68
CA PHE A 221 16.56 -13.18 3.48
C PHE A 221 17.61 -12.09 3.65
N GLN A 222 17.47 -10.95 2.97
CA GLN A 222 18.39 -9.83 3.11
C GLN A 222 17.84 -8.77 4.06
N THR A 223 16.54 -8.47 3.94
CA THR A 223 15.93 -7.35 4.65
C THR A 223 14.90 -7.85 5.65
N ARG A 224 15.32 -7.86 6.92
CA ARG A 224 14.52 -8.25 8.09
C ARG A 224 14.70 -7.24 9.20
N GLY A 225 13.76 -7.26 10.14
CA GLY A 225 13.79 -6.39 11.30
C GLY A 225 13.47 -4.94 10.99
N ILE A 226 13.91 -4.05 11.87
CA ILE A 226 13.86 -2.59 11.73
C ILE A 226 15.22 -2.01 11.32
N ASP A 227 15.20 -0.80 10.77
CA ASP A 227 16.37 0.08 10.67
C ASP A 227 16.49 0.98 11.91
N GLU A 228 17.50 1.87 11.90
CA GLU A 228 17.79 2.81 12.98
C GLU A 228 16.69 3.87 13.17
N GLU A 229 15.94 4.16 12.11
CA GLU A 229 14.78 5.07 12.12
C GLU A 229 13.49 4.40 12.62
N GLY A 230 13.52 3.07 12.81
CA GLY A 230 12.37 2.29 13.27
C GLY A 230 11.41 1.84 12.15
N ASN A 231 11.81 1.95 10.88
CA ASN A 231 11.03 1.42 9.76
C ASN A 231 11.16 -0.10 9.72
N ALA A 232 10.03 -0.80 9.79
CA ALA A 232 10.01 -2.26 9.72
C ALA A 232 10.08 -2.74 8.27
N ALA A 233 10.93 -3.73 8.00
CA ALA A 233 11.01 -4.37 6.70
C ALA A 233 9.67 -4.99 6.26
N ASN A 234 9.38 -4.92 4.96
CA ASN A 234 8.15 -5.47 4.36
C ASN A 234 6.86 -4.99 5.05
N PHE A 235 6.83 -3.72 5.46
CA PHE A 235 5.63 -3.11 6.01
C PHE A 235 4.54 -2.97 4.94
N ILE A 236 3.33 -3.41 5.26
CA ILE A 236 2.18 -3.37 4.38
C ILE A 236 0.99 -2.87 5.18
N GLU A 237 0.27 -1.91 4.61
CA GLU A 237 -1.01 -1.43 5.11
C GLU A 237 -2.12 -2.05 4.26
N THR A 238 -3.10 -2.68 4.90
CA THR A 238 -4.25 -3.27 4.22
C THR A 238 -5.52 -2.60 4.71
N GLU A 239 -6.24 -2.00 3.79
CA GLU A 239 -7.48 -1.28 4.02
C GLU A 239 -8.63 -2.02 3.33
N GLN A 240 -9.68 -2.26 4.10
CA GLN A 240 -10.95 -2.78 3.64
C GLN A 240 -11.96 -1.63 3.60
N ILE A 241 -12.42 -1.26 2.41
CA ILE A 241 -13.44 -0.23 2.19
C ILE A 241 -14.75 -0.91 1.82
N VAL A 242 -15.83 -0.53 2.49
CA VAL A 242 -17.16 -1.11 2.31
C VAL A 242 -18.16 -0.01 2.05
N GLU A 243 -18.77 0.00 0.88
CA GLU A 243 -19.83 0.93 0.49
C GLU A 243 -21.17 0.20 0.42
N VAL A 244 -22.17 0.71 1.13
CA VAL A 244 -23.51 0.11 1.21
C VAL A 244 -24.54 1.14 1.70
N ASP A 245 -25.68 1.26 1.01
CA ASP A 245 -26.77 2.19 1.35
C ASP A 245 -26.31 3.66 1.55
N GLY A 246 -25.25 4.09 0.85
CA GLY A 246 -24.66 5.42 0.98
C GLY A 246 -23.76 5.61 2.22
N PHE A 247 -23.60 4.58 3.06
CA PHE A 247 -22.55 4.54 4.07
C PHE A 247 -21.25 4.05 3.47
N LEU A 248 -20.15 4.63 3.93
CA LEU A 248 -18.82 4.16 3.64
C LEU A 248 -18.05 3.86 4.92
N PHE A 249 -17.49 2.66 4.96
CA PHE A 249 -16.64 2.21 6.04
C PHE A 249 -15.22 1.99 5.52
N SER A 250 -14.22 2.29 6.36
CA SER A 250 -12.83 1.90 6.13
C SER A 250 -12.26 1.24 7.39
N PHE A 251 -11.64 0.08 7.21
CA PHE A 251 -10.97 -0.66 8.27
C PHE A 251 -9.54 -1.00 7.85
N VAL A 252 -8.58 -0.50 8.62
CA VAL A 252 -7.15 -0.58 8.31
C VAL A 252 -6.45 -1.54 9.27
N GLN A 253 -5.60 -2.40 8.70
CA GLN A 253 -4.72 -3.32 9.40
C GLN A 253 -3.30 -3.17 8.86
N THR A 254 -2.29 -3.44 9.68
CA THR A 254 -0.90 -3.45 9.22
C THR A 254 -0.25 -4.80 9.42
N ARG A 255 0.78 -5.06 8.63
CA ARG A 255 1.69 -6.17 8.82
C ARG A 255 3.11 -5.74 8.52
N GLY A 256 4.07 -6.45 9.08
CA GLY A 256 5.47 -6.24 8.75
C GLY A 256 6.37 -7.22 9.48
N SER A 257 7.67 -7.09 9.25
CA SER A 257 8.66 -7.81 10.04
C SER A 257 8.51 -7.50 11.53
N VAL A 258 8.88 -8.46 12.37
CA VAL A 258 9.02 -8.26 13.82
C VAL A 258 9.99 -7.10 14.04
N PRO A 259 9.60 -6.04 14.78
CA PRO A 259 10.38 -4.81 14.88
C PRO A 259 11.53 -4.97 15.89
N LEU A 260 12.52 -5.78 15.52
CA LEU A 260 13.79 -5.96 16.23
C LEU A 260 14.94 -5.81 15.23
N PHE A 261 16.15 -5.52 15.70
CA PHE A 261 17.36 -5.67 14.89
C PHE A 261 17.72 -7.15 14.75
N TRP A 262 17.32 -7.78 13.64
CA TRP A 262 17.64 -9.19 13.38
C TRP A 262 17.88 -9.45 11.90
N THR A 263 18.61 -10.52 11.61
CA THR A 263 18.96 -10.92 10.25
C THR A 263 18.77 -12.42 10.05
N GLN A 264 18.57 -12.82 8.81
CA GLN A 264 18.43 -14.22 8.40
C GLN A 264 19.08 -14.40 7.02
N LYS A 265 20.40 -14.21 6.97
CA LYS A 265 21.16 -14.27 5.71
C LYS A 265 21.07 -15.68 5.09
N PRO A 266 20.93 -15.79 3.75
CA PRO A 266 20.97 -17.07 3.06
C PRO A 266 22.25 -17.83 3.40
N ASN A 267 22.12 -19.14 3.59
CA ASN A 267 23.23 -20.08 3.65
C ASN A 267 22.82 -21.36 2.89
N LEU A 268 23.67 -22.39 2.88
CA LEU A 268 23.39 -23.65 2.20
C LEU A 268 22.23 -24.45 2.85
N CYS A 269 21.69 -23.99 3.99
CA CYS A 269 20.52 -24.61 4.61
C CYS A 269 19.24 -24.05 3.99
N TRP A 270 18.26 -24.93 3.75
CA TRP A 270 16.96 -24.57 3.18
C TRP A 270 16.27 -23.41 3.92
N GLN A 271 16.42 -23.33 5.24
CA GLN A 271 15.95 -22.21 6.04
C GLN A 271 16.97 -21.84 7.12
N PRO A 272 17.75 -20.76 6.91
CA PRO A 272 18.75 -20.27 7.85
C PRO A 272 18.14 -19.90 9.21
N TRP A 273 18.92 -20.06 10.27
CA TRP A 273 18.51 -19.65 11.61
C TRP A 273 18.46 -18.12 11.73
N PRO A 274 17.41 -17.56 12.34
CA PRO A 274 17.38 -16.13 12.64
C PRO A 274 18.45 -15.78 13.67
N LYS A 275 19.15 -14.67 13.43
CA LYS A 275 20.13 -14.11 14.38
C LYS A 275 19.65 -12.74 14.83
N VAL A 276 19.38 -12.62 16.14
CA VAL A 276 19.20 -11.33 16.80
C VAL A 276 20.56 -10.64 16.86
N LEU A 277 20.63 -9.40 16.42
CA LEU A 277 21.86 -8.62 16.41
C LEU A 277 22.09 -8.02 17.80
N ASP A 278 23.35 -7.77 18.15
CA ASP A 278 23.67 -7.04 19.38
C ASP A 278 23.51 -5.53 19.10
N ALA A 279 22.33 -5.00 19.39
CA ALA A 279 21.96 -3.61 19.12
C ALA A 279 20.97 -3.08 20.18
N ASN A 280 20.77 -1.76 20.22
CA ASN A 280 19.81 -1.15 21.15
C ASN A 280 18.36 -1.35 20.67
N HIS A 281 17.84 -2.57 20.85
CA HIS A 281 16.48 -2.92 20.44
C HIS A 281 15.40 -2.10 21.13
N LEU A 282 15.62 -1.69 22.38
CA LEU A 282 14.65 -0.90 23.14
C LEU A 282 14.41 0.45 22.45
N GLN A 283 15.48 1.13 22.04
CA GLN A 283 15.38 2.39 21.31
C GLN A 283 14.70 2.22 19.95
N GLY A 284 15.12 1.22 19.17
CA GLY A 284 14.52 0.96 17.86
C GLY A 284 13.01 0.62 17.95
N ILE A 285 12.62 -0.17 18.95
CA ILE A 285 11.21 -0.47 19.22
C ILE A 285 10.45 0.79 19.62
N ARG A 286 11.02 1.65 20.46
CA ARG A 286 10.35 2.91 20.85
C ARG A 286 10.11 3.79 19.64
N TYR A 287 11.10 4.00 18.76
CA TYR A 287 10.90 4.78 17.53
C TYR A 287 9.83 4.17 16.63
N HIS A 288 9.90 2.86 16.40
CA HIS A 288 8.88 2.16 15.63
C HIS A 288 7.48 2.38 16.19
N LEU A 289 7.30 2.15 17.50
CA LEU A 289 6.00 2.24 18.15
C LEU A 289 5.48 3.67 18.25
N PHE A 290 6.36 4.67 18.45
CA PHE A 290 5.96 6.08 18.38
C PHE A 290 5.46 6.46 16.99
N SER A 291 6.15 6.04 15.93
CA SER A 291 5.68 6.24 14.55
C SER A 291 4.32 5.58 14.31
N GLN A 292 4.14 4.31 14.73
CA GLN A 292 2.86 3.62 14.60
C GLN A 292 1.75 4.29 15.41
N PHE A 293 2.03 4.74 16.63
CA PHE A 293 1.05 5.43 17.47
C PHE A 293 0.66 6.78 16.88
N TYR A 294 1.62 7.55 16.38
CA TYR A 294 1.36 8.85 15.76
C TYR A 294 0.47 8.72 14.51
N THR A 295 0.74 7.72 13.66
CA THR A 295 -0.04 7.53 12.42
C THR A 295 -1.40 6.86 12.66
N TYR A 296 -1.47 5.87 13.56
CA TYR A 296 -2.61 4.97 13.64
C TYR A 296 -3.28 4.92 15.01
N GLY A 297 -2.71 5.50 16.05
CA GLY A 297 -3.19 5.41 17.42
C GLY A 297 -2.86 4.07 18.09
N HIS A 298 -3.78 3.57 18.91
CA HIS A 298 -3.56 2.38 19.75
C HIS A 298 -3.17 1.14 18.93
N GLN A 299 -2.31 0.28 19.48
CA GLN A 299 -1.78 -0.86 18.75
C GLN A 299 -2.14 -2.18 19.44
N VAL A 300 -2.74 -3.10 18.69
CA VAL A 300 -2.87 -4.51 19.09
C VAL A 300 -1.95 -5.33 18.21
N ILE A 301 -0.82 -5.78 18.78
CA ILE A 301 0.19 -6.56 18.09
C ILE A 301 -0.20 -8.04 18.19
N VAL A 302 -0.56 -8.62 17.06
CA VAL A 302 -0.85 -10.05 16.91
C VAL A 302 0.39 -10.75 16.37
N SER A 303 1.04 -11.52 17.23
CA SER A 303 2.26 -12.26 16.90
C SER A 303 1.92 -13.70 16.57
N LEU A 304 2.27 -14.13 15.35
CA LEU A 304 2.10 -15.51 14.87
C LEU A 304 3.40 -16.31 14.96
N LEU A 305 4.33 -15.87 15.80
CA LEU A 305 5.62 -16.52 16.00
C LEU A 305 5.43 -17.81 16.81
N ASN A 306 6.13 -18.86 16.39
CA ASN A 306 6.10 -20.14 17.07
C ASN A 306 6.80 -20.03 18.42
N LYS A 307 6.16 -20.56 19.46
CA LYS A 307 6.73 -20.62 20.82
C LYS A 307 7.84 -21.65 20.97
N VAL A 308 8.00 -22.52 19.96
CA VAL A 308 9.01 -23.58 19.91
C VAL A 308 9.82 -23.47 18.61
N GLY A 309 11.09 -23.84 18.69
CA GLY A 309 11.98 -23.89 17.53
C GLY A 309 12.64 -22.55 17.22
N ARG A 310 12.86 -22.28 15.92
CA ARG A 310 13.70 -21.18 15.44
C ARG A 310 13.13 -19.79 15.72
N GLU A 311 11.81 -19.66 15.70
CA GLU A 311 11.13 -18.36 15.89
C GLU A 311 11.11 -17.94 17.38
N LYS A 312 11.33 -18.90 18.30
CA LYS A 312 11.26 -18.68 19.75
C LYS A 312 12.22 -17.60 20.24
N SER A 313 13.47 -17.62 19.79
CA SER A 313 14.49 -16.65 20.23
C SER A 313 14.09 -15.20 19.91
N ILE A 314 13.52 -14.97 18.72
CA ILE A 314 12.98 -13.68 18.31
C ILE A 314 11.73 -13.35 19.12
N GLY A 315 10.80 -14.31 19.25
CA GLY A 315 9.54 -14.12 19.97
C GLY A 315 9.73 -13.73 21.43
N ASP A 316 10.55 -14.48 22.16
CA ASP A 316 10.85 -14.25 23.58
C ASP A 316 11.54 -12.89 23.78
N LYS A 317 12.51 -12.56 22.91
CA LYS A 317 13.21 -11.27 22.96
C LYS A 317 12.27 -10.11 22.66
N PHE A 318 11.38 -10.28 21.68
CA PHE A 318 10.40 -9.26 21.32
C PHE A 318 9.42 -8.99 22.46
N GLU A 319 8.87 -10.06 23.07
CA GLU A 319 7.97 -9.92 24.22
C GLU A 319 8.66 -9.28 25.41
N SER A 320 9.91 -9.64 25.70
CA SER A 320 10.70 -9.01 26.77
C SER A 320 10.87 -7.51 26.56
N ILE A 321 11.23 -7.08 25.35
CA ILE A 321 11.47 -5.66 25.07
C ILE A 321 10.16 -4.88 25.02
N LEU A 322 9.06 -5.48 24.55
CA LEU A 322 7.74 -4.84 24.61
C LEU A 322 7.32 -4.55 26.05
N LYS A 323 7.58 -5.48 26.98
CA LYS A 323 7.32 -5.28 28.42
C LYS A 323 8.22 -4.19 28.99
N GLU A 324 9.49 -4.16 28.62
CA GLU A 324 10.46 -3.14 29.04
C GLU A 324 10.13 -1.75 28.50
N ALA A 325 9.61 -1.66 27.26
CA ALA A 325 9.19 -0.40 26.65
C ALA A 325 8.05 0.28 27.43
N GLY A 326 7.25 -0.50 28.19
CA GLY A 326 6.31 0.03 29.19
C GLY A 326 5.19 0.91 28.61
N LEU A 327 4.82 0.72 27.34
CA LEU A 327 3.81 1.54 26.68
C LEU A 327 2.41 1.02 27.02
N ALA A 328 1.64 1.81 27.79
CA ALA A 328 0.30 1.45 28.27
C ALA A 328 -0.71 1.18 27.14
N ASP A 329 -0.50 1.78 25.97
CA ASP A 329 -1.42 1.74 24.83
C ASP A 329 -1.21 0.57 23.87
N ILE A 330 -0.39 -0.41 24.25
CA ILE A 330 -0.01 -1.54 23.40
C ILE A 330 -0.45 -2.86 24.03
N LYS A 331 -1.25 -3.60 23.28
CA LYS A 331 -1.65 -4.97 23.64
C LYS A 331 -0.87 -5.96 22.79
N TYR A 332 -0.19 -6.90 23.44
CA TYR A 332 0.48 -8.02 22.77
C TYR A 332 -0.37 -9.28 22.85
N PHE A 333 -0.64 -9.93 21.71
CA PHE A 333 -1.42 -11.15 21.60
C PHE A 333 -0.65 -12.19 20.78
N ALA A 334 -0.08 -13.19 21.45
CA ALA A 334 0.66 -14.27 20.80
C ALA A 334 -0.25 -15.45 20.50
N ILE A 335 -0.28 -15.88 19.23
CA ILE A 335 -1.04 -17.04 18.74
C ILE A 335 -0.04 -18.09 18.26
N ASP A 336 -0.10 -19.29 18.85
CA ASP A 336 0.63 -20.43 18.29
C ASP A 336 -0.16 -21.02 17.12
N PHE A 337 0.09 -20.49 15.92
CA PHE A 337 -0.68 -20.87 14.73
C PHE A 337 -0.58 -22.37 14.42
N HIS A 338 0.57 -23.01 14.64
CA HIS A 338 0.70 -24.44 14.33
C HIS A 338 -0.06 -25.32 15.30
N GLU A 339 -0.18 -24.93 16.57
CA GLU A 339 -1.00 -25.66 17.54
C GLU A 339 -2.50 -25.46 17.25
N GLU A 340 -2.92 -24.23 16.98
CA GLU A 340 -4.32 -23.87 16.77
C GLU A 340 -4.86 -24.36 15.41
N CYS A 341 -3.99 -24.54 14.42
CA CYS A 341 -4.34 -24.98 13.06
C CYS A 341 -4.08 -26.47 12.78
N LYS A 342 -3.71 -27.28 13.79
CA LYS A 342 -3.57 -28.73 13.57
C LYS A 342 -4.88 -29.28 12.97
N SER A 343 -4.76 -29.92 11.81
CA SER A 343 -5.85 -30.53 11.04
C SER A 343 -6.79 -29.57 10.29
N MET A 344 -6.33 -28.38 9.85
CA MET A 344 -7.13 -27.43 9.03
C MET A 344 -8.42 -26.98 9.71
N ASN A 345 -8.44 -26.95 11.04
CA ASN A 345 -9.64 -26.64 11.81
C ASN A 345 -9.80 -25.12 11.99
N TRP A 346 -10.15 -24.44 10.89
CA TRP A 346 -10.36 -22.98 10.84
C TRP A 346 -11.33 -22.44 11.90
N LYS A 347 -12.26 -23.28 12.38
CA LYS A 347 -13.19 -22.95 13.46
C LYS A 347 -12.46 -22.64 14.77
N ARG A 348 -11.34 -23.29 15.07
CA ARG A 348 -10.54 -23.03 16.29
C ARG A 348 -9.87 -21.66 16.27
N ILE A 349 -9.27 -21.29 15.14
CA ILE A 349 -8.71 -19.95 14.97
C ILE A 349 -9.81 -18.90 15.15
N GLY A 350 -11.00 -19.14 14.58
CA GLY A 350 -12.17 -18.29 14.80
C GLY A 350 -12.44 -18.02 16.28
N HIS A 351 -12.48 -19.07 17.11
CA HIS A 351 -12.66 -18.94 18.56
C HIS A 351 -11.52 -18.21 19.29
N VAL A 352 -10.27 -18.37 18.83
CA VAL A 352 -9.13 -17.60 19.37
C VAL A 352 -9.27 -16.12 19.01
N LEU A 353 -9.71 -15.82 17.78
CA LEU A 353 -9.93 -14.46 17.31
C LEU A 353 -11.19 -13.81 17.88
N ASP A 354 -12.16 -14.58 18.37
CA ASP A 354 -13.30 -14.04 19.12
C ASP A 354 -12.84 -13.29 20.38
N ARG A 355 -11.65 -13.62 20.92
CA ARG A 355 -11.02 -12.88 22.03
C ARG A 355 -10.56 -11.48 21.63
N LEU A 356 -10.36 -11.22 20.34
CA LEU A 356 -10.02 -9.90 19.79
C LEU A 356 -11.27 -9.07 19.49
N LEU A 357 -12.48 -9.65 19.52
CA LEU A 357 -13.72 -8.92 19.24
C LEU A 357 -13.93 -7.68 20.13
N PRO A 358 -13.63 -7.71 21.45
CA PRO A 358 -13.67 -6.50 22.27
C PRO A 358 -12.71 -5.41 21.78
N ASP A 359 -11.52 -5.80 21.32
CA ASP A 359 -10.55 -4.86 20.74
C ASP A 359 -11.02 -4.33 19.40
N ILE A 360 -11.63 -5.16 18.53
CA ILE A 360 -12.18 -4.71 17.24
C ILE A 360 -13.24 -3.63 17.48
N LYS A 361 -14.14 -3.85 18.43
CA LYS A 361 -15.17 -2.86 18.81
C LYS A 361 -14.56 -1.60 19.43
N ARG A 362 -13.54 -1.75 20.28
CA ARG A 362 -12.86 -0.62 20.95
C ARG A 362 -12.08 0.25 19.96
N LEU A 363 -11.33 -0.38 19.05
CA LEU A 363 -10.52 0.32 18.05
C LEU A 363 -11.38 0.93 16.94
N SER A 364 -12.60 0.41 16.76
CA SER A 364 -13.57 0.85 15.78
C SER A 364 -13.06 0.76 14.34
N PHE A 365 -13.79 1.39 13.44
CA PHE A 365 -13.48 1.59 12.04
C PHE A 365 -13.87 3.02 11.67
N PHE A 366 -13.34 3.52 10.55
CA PHE A 366 -13.82 4.77 9.97
C PHE A 366 -15.20 4.56 9.38
N ALA A 367 -16.12 5.49 9.64
CA ALA A 367 -17.46 5.47 9.09
C ALA A 367 -17.92 6.89 8.73
N ILE A 368 -18.40 7.07 7.51
CA ILE A 368 -19.02 8.32 7.06
C ILE A 368 -20.20 8.01 6.14
N ARG A 369 -21.19 8.88 6.11
CA ARG A 369 -22.28 8.79 5.14
C ARG A 369 -22.00 9.76 3.99
N LYS A 370 -22.21 9.31 2.75
CA LYS A 370 -22.06 10.17 1.57
C LYS A 370 -22.91 11.44 1.71
N GLY A 371 -22.26 12.59 1.58
CA GLY A 371 -22.89 13.91 1.70
C GLY A 371 -22.83 14.53 3.11
N ASP A 372 -22.47 13.76 4.14
CA ASP A 372 -22.29 14.29 5.48
C ASP A 372 -20.93 14.99 5.60
N LYS A 373 -20.89 16.09 6.36
CA LYS A 373 -19.66 16.85 6.64
C LYS A 373 -18.85 16.31 7.81
N PHE A 374 -19.45 15.43 8.61
CA PHE A 374 -18.86 14.91 9.84
C PHE A 374 -18.88 13.38 9.79
N GLU A 375 -17.78 12.78 10.21
CA GLU A 375 -17.69 11.33 10.35
C GLU A 375 -18.59 10.80 11.48
N LEU A 376 -19.09 9.58 11.30
CA LEU A 376 -19.86 8.84 12.30
C LEU A 376 -18.94 8.14 13.29
N SER A 377 -17.77 7.70 12.83
CA SER A 377 -16.76 7.05 13.66
C SER A 377 -15.37 7.17 13.03
N ASN A 378 -14.35 7.20 13.88
CA ASN A 378 -12.95 7.11 13.51
C ASN A 378 -12.36 5.81 14.07
N GLN A 379 -11.49 5.19 13.28
CA GLN A 379 -10.61 4.13 13.77
C GLN A 379 -9.50 4.77 14.62
N ILE A 380 -9.44 4.41 15.91
CA ILE A 380 -8.51 5.00 16.90
C ILE A 380 -7.28 4.11 17.17
N GLY A 381 -7.17 3.00 16.46
CA GLY A 381 -6.06 2.07 16.56
C GLY A 381 -6.17 0.92 15.56
N LEU A 382 -5.14 0.08 15.48
CA LEU A 382 -5.11 -1.02 14.51
C LEU A 382 -4.57 -2.33 15.07
N PHE A 383 -4.78 -3.38 14.28
CA PHE A 383 -4.15 -4.67 14.45
C PHE A 383 -2.89 -4.75 13.61
N ARG A 384 -1.74 -4.92 14.26
CA ARG A 384 -0.47 -5.19 13.60
C ARG A 384 -0.17 -6.68 13.66
N THR A 385 -0.13 -7.34 12.51
CA THR A 385 0.22 -8.77 12.42
C THR A 385 1.69 -8.96 12.10
N ASN A 386 2.40 -9.73 12.93
CA ASN A 386 3.79 -10.09 12.71
C ASN A 386 3.90 -11.60 12.46
N CYS A 387 4.67 -11.97 11.44
CA CYS A 387 5.06 -13.36 11.17
C CYS A 387 6.50 -13.38 10.65
N MET A 388 7.23 -14.45 10.95
CA MET A 388 8.59 -14.59 10.43
C MET A 388 8.59 -15.03 8.96
N ASP A 389 7.73 -15.97 8.55
CA ASP A 389 8.02 -16.72 7.32
C ASP A 389 6.88 -16.95 6.31
N CYS A 390 5.60 -16.90 6.67
CA CYS A 390 4.57 -17.15 5.65
C CYS A 390 3.50 -16.07 5.63
N LEU A 391 3.39 -15.51 4.42
CA LEU A 391 2.34 -14.60 4.02
C LEU A 391 0.95 -15.22 4.28
N ASP A 392 0.82 -16.53 4.12
CA ASP A 392 -0.42 -17.28 4.30
C ASP A 392 -0.97 -17.15 5.74
N ARG A 393 -0.13 -17.36 6.76
CA ARG A 393 -0.50 -17.19 8.17
C ARG A 393 -1.06 -15.79 8.43
N THR A 394 -0.36 -14.76 7.96
CA THR A 394 -0.78 -13.37 8.16
C THR A 394 -2.04 -13.03 7.38
N ASN A 395 -2.17 -13.49 6.13
CA ASN A 395 -3.34 -13.25 5.30
C ASN A 395 -4.59 -13.86 5.91
N VAL A 396 -4.51 -15.09 6.42
CA VAL A 396 -5.63 -15.75 7.11
C VAL A 396 -6.09 -14.92 8.31
N VAL A 397 -5.17 -14.55 9.19
CA VAL A 397 -5.51 -13.81 10.41
C VAL A 397 -6.07 -12.42 10.07
N GLN A 398 -5.46 -11.69 9.14
CA GLN A 398 -5.97 -10.39 8.69
C GLN A 398 -7.35 -10.52 8.04
N SER A 399 -7.60 -11.58 7.27
CA SER A 399 -8.91 -11.82 6.64
C SER A 399 -9.99 -12.12 7.68
N LEU A 400 -9.68 -12.92 8.70
CA LEU A 400 -10.62 -13.23 9.78
C LEU A 400 -10.93 -11.99 10.63
N ILE A 401 -9.92 -11.17 10.96
CA ILE A 401 -10.14 -9.89 11.66
C ILE A 401 -10.98 -8.95 10.80
N GLY A 402 -10.69 -8.85 9.49
CA GLY A 402 -11.46 -8.05 8.54
C GLY A 402 -12.92 -8.52 8.42
N LEU A 403 -13.16 -9.83 8.41
CA LEU A 403 -14.52 -10.39 8.41
C LEU A 403 -15.28 -10.02 9.69
N ARG A 404 -14.64 -10.10 10.86
CA ARG A 404 -15.25 -9.66 12.13
C ARG A 404 -15.50 -8.15 12.16
N ALA A 405 -14.61 -7.34 11.58
CA ALA A 405 -14.84 -5.90 11.44
C ALA A 405 -16.05 -5.62 10.52
N LEU A 406 -16.16 -6.32 9.39
CA LEU A 406 -17.28 -6.24 8.47
C LEU A 406 -18.61 -6.60 9.15
N GLU A 407 -18.64 -7.63 9.99
CA GLU A 407 -19.82 -7.98 10.79
C GLU A 407 -20.30 -6.80 11.66
N VAL A 408 -19.36 -6.12 12.35
CA VAL A 408 -19.68 -4.96 13.19
C VAL A 408 -20.12 -3.76 12.34
N GLN A 409 -19.49 -3.51 11.19
CA GLN A 409 -19.89 -2.47 10.24
C GLN A 409 -21.32 -2.67 9.74
N LEU A 410 -21.67 -3.90 9.35
CA LEU A 410 -23.02 -4.23 8.90
C LEU A 410 -24.06 -4.06 10.01
N GLN A 411 -23.73 -4.45 11.26
CA GLN A 411 -24.61 -4.25 12.42
C GLN A 411 -24.97 -2.77 12.64
N VAL A 412 -24.04 -1.84 12.39
CA VAL A 412 -24.32 -0.40 12.47
C VAL A 412 -25.43 0.00 11.49
N ILE A 413 -25.38 -0.49 10.25
CA ILE A 413 -26.39 -0.17 9.23
C ILE A 413 -27.77 -0.72 9.61
N TYR A 414 -27.82 -1.98 10.06
CA TYR A 414 -29.09 -2.62 10.45
C TYR A 414 -29.73 -1.94 11.67
N SER A 415 -28.93 -1.42 12.60
CA SER A 415 -29.43 -0.73 13.80
C SER A 415 -30.03 0.65 13.49
N HIS A 416 -29.61 1.32 12.42
CA HIS A 416 -30.11 2.66 12.06
C HIS A 416 -31.46 2.67 11.36
N ARG A 417 -31.93 1.53 10.81
CA ARG A 417 -33.20 1.46 10.06
C ARG A 417 -34.40 0.90 10.84
N GLY A 418 -34.19 0.38 12.05
CA GLY A 418 -35.29 -0.08 12.88
C GLY A 418 -34.83 -0.36 14.30
N GLY A 419 -35.64 0.01 15.29
CA GLY A 419 -35.46 -0.32 16.71
C GLY A 419 -35.57 -1.83 17.01
N ILE A 420 -34.97 -2.68 16.18
CA ILE A 420 -34.86 -4.12 16.37
C ILE A 420 -33.44 -4.41 16.79
N CYS A 421 -33.26 -4.46 18.11
CA CYS A 421 -32.11 -5.05 18.75
C CYS A 421 -32.08 -6.54 18.37
N TYR A 422 -31.19 -6.97 17.47
CA TYR A 422 -30.91 -8.39 17.27
C TYR A 422 -29.99 -8.88 18.40
N CYS A 423 -30.57 -9.00 19.58
CA CYS A 423 -30.04 -9.87 20.62
C CYS A 423 -30.17 -11.32 20.12
N GLY A 424 -29.05 -11.98 19.86
CA GLY A 424 -28.96 -13.43 20.12
C GLY A 424 -29.16 -14.42 18.97
N ARG A 425 -28.98 -14.08 17.70
CA ARG A 425 -28.69 -15.10 16.67
C ARG A 425 -27.36 -14.81 15.99
N SER A 426 -26.34 -15.60 16.35
CA SER A 426 -25.10 -15.71 15.60
C SER A 426 -25.43 -16.06 14.16
N ILE A 427 -25.37 -15.09 13.26
CA ILE A 427 -25.09 -15.37 11.86
C ILE A 427 -23.61 -15.73 11.87
N HIS A 428 -23.27 -17.01 11.66
CA HIS A 428 -21.90 -17.45 11.46
C HIS A 428 -21.49 -17.13 10.02
N PRO A 429 -20.64 -16.12 9.74
CA PRO A 429 -20.39 -15.70 8.35
C PRO A 429 -19.29 -16.52 7.66
N ILE A 430 -18.95 -17.69 8.22
CA ILE A 430 -18.02 -18.63 7.60
C ILE A 430 -18.71 -19.43 6.48
N GLU A 431 -20.05 -19.46 6.43
CA GLU A 431 -20.79 -20.26 5.44
C GLU A 431 -21.17 -19.51 4.14
N VAL A 432 -21.00 -18.19 4.08
CA VAL A 432 -21.43 -17.40 2.89
C VAL A 432 -20.27 -17.01 1.96
N LEU A 433 -19.02 -17.14 2.39
CA LEU A 433 -17.84 -16.71 1.60
C LEU A 433 -16.77 -17.80 1.40
N VAL A 434 -17.05 -19.03 1.80
CA VAL A 434 -16.18 -20.19 1.55
C VAL A 434 -16.97 -21.27 0.81
N GLU A 435 -17.45 -20.94 -0.39
CA GLU A 435 -17.58 -22.00 -1.40
C GLU A 435 -16.19 -22.23 -1.98
N PRO A 436 -15.67 -23.47 -1.96
CA PRO A 436 -14.42 -23.77 -2.62
C PRO A 436 -14.64 -23.54 -4.12
N VAL A 437 -13.81 -22.68 -4.71
CA VAL A 437 -13.57 -22.71 -6.16
C VAL A 437 -13.23 -24.16 -6.49
N LYS A 438 -14.14 -24.82 -7.22
CA LYS A 438 -13.92 -26.17 -7.75
C LYS A 438 -12.86 -26.15 -8.84
#